data_AF-A0A5J9U9H9-F1
#
_entry.id   AF-A0A5J9U9H9-F1
#
_cell.length_a   1.000
_cell.length_b   1.000
_cell.length_c   1.000
_cell.angle_alpha   90.00
_cell.angle_beta   90.00
_cell.angle_gamma   90.00
#
_symmetry.space_group_name_H-M   'P 1'
#
loop_
_entity.id
_entity.type
_entity.pdbx_description
1 polymer ?
#
loop_
_entity_poly.entity_id
_entity_poly.type
_entity_poly.pdbx_seq_one_letter_code
_entity_poly.pdbx_strand_id
1 'polypeptide(L)'
;MRAAVKRLSFGVTTEERREAATEVARLARSDEQRKRLLPELGVVPPLVAMLEDGRAADSGARLAAAEALHELARGTHRNKVHIVKAGLLKKLPRLTDDKDLSRSQHLAHLLLSISSLVNTDFPLSSSELLPFLVAALSADDVPADTKLSYLAILRNLSAKLEHVRAVVSSGAVRALLALSLDKKTTTSEAALSVLGDLASASAAGRKAMEEDATAARALVEAMTRHESARCQEHAAYLVMVLAHDGSPALRREMRRLGAVQALLEVSLLGSPLAQRRAAKVLQWFKDDDGQSRIRAHSGPRMEVGAAASCRGGDDGEGAKDCRNAVDKIVKQSLDRNMKSILRRATASVDMTNVKLLATSSSSKSLPC
;
A
#
# COMPACT_ATOMS: atom_id res chain seq x y z
N MET A 1 -7.71 -35.33 19.56
CA MET A 1 -6.37 -34.73 19.73
C MET A 1 -5.23 -35.74 19.52
N ARG A 2 -4.91 -36.65 20.46
CA ARG A 2 -3.76 -37.59 20.33
C ARG A 2 -3.74 -38.40 19.01
N ALA A 3 -4.90 -38.86 18.54
CA ALA A 3 -5.02 -39.56 17.26
C ALA A 3 -4.68 -38.67 16.05
N ALA A 4 -5.03 -37.38 16.08
CA ALA A 4 -4.66 -36.43 15.03
C ALA A 4 -3.14 -36.19 15.03
N VAL A 5 -2.54 -36.02 16.20
CA VAL A 5 -1.07 -35.88 16.33
C VAL A 5 -0.34 -37.10 15.75
N LYS A 6 -0.78 -38.32 16.09
CA LYS A 6 -0.19 -39.55 15.55
C LYS A 6 -0.32 -39.63 14.03
N ARG A 7 -1.50 -39.37 13.47
CA ARG A 7 -1.72 -39.40 12.01
C ARG A 7 -0.93 -38.31 11.28
N LEU A 8 -0.76 -37.15 11.90
CA LEU A 8 0.04 -36.07 11.34
C LEU A 8 1.54 -36.45 11.25
N SER A 9 2.08 -37.06 12.31
CA SER A 9 3.51 -37.40 12.40
C SER A 9 3.88 -38.71 11.71
N PHE A 10 2.96 -39.69 11.68
CA PHE A 10 3.23 -41.06 11.21
C PHE A 10 2.28 -41.53 10.10
N GLY A 11 1.39 -40.67 9.61
CA GLY A 11 0.51 -41.00 8.48
C GLY A 11 1.36 -41.32 7.24
N VAL A 12 1.04 -42.45 6.60
CA VAL A 12 1.79 -42.96 5.46
C VAL A 12 1.34 -42.24 4.19
N THR A 13 0.06 -41.90 4.12
CA THR A 13 -0.53 -41.24 2.95
C THR A 13 -0.57 -39.73 3.11
N THR A 14 -0.58 -39.02 1.99
CA THR A 14 -0.81 -37.56 1.96
C THR A 14 -2.21 -37.22 2.47
N GLU A 15 -3.19 -38.09 2.24
CA GLU A 15 -4.58 -37.91 2.66
C GLU A 15 -4.76 -38.00 4.17
N GLU A 16 -4.18 -39.00 4.83
CA GLU A 16 -4.20 -39.11 6.29
C GLU A 16 -3.57 -37.88 6.96
N ARG A 17 -2.48 -37.36 6.39
CA ARG A 17 -1.81 -36.15 6.89
C ARG A 17 -2.66 -34.90 6.66
N ARG A 18 -3.35 -34.81 5.51
CA ARG A 18 -4.31 -33.72 5.22
C ARG A 18 -5.46 -33.72 6.23
N GLU A 19 -6.12 -34.86 6.44
CA GLU A 19 -7.20 -35.00 7.42
C GLU A 19 -6.73 -34.65 8.84
N ALA A 20 -5.52 -35.10 9.20
CA ALA A 20 -4.93 -34.80 10.49
C ALA A 20 -4.67 -33.29 10.66
N ALA A 21 -4.17 -32.61 9.63
CA ALA A 21 -3.97 -31.15 9.64
C ALA A 21 -5.30 -30.40 9.77
N THR A 22 -6.34 -30.80 9.01
CA THR A 22 -7.68 -30.23 9.13
C THR A 22 -8.27 -30.42 10.54
N GLU A 23 -8.09 -31.59 11.15
CA GLU A 23 -8.53 -31.82 12.52
C GLU A 23 -7.74 -30.97 13.54
N VAL A 24 -6.43 -30.76 13.33
CA VAL A 24 -5.64 -29.84 14.15
C VAL A 24 -6.16 -28.41 14.03
N ALA A 25 -6.46 -27.95 12.82
CA ALA A 25 -7.06 -26.62 12.58
C ALA A 25 -8.39 -26.46 13.33
N ARG A 26 -9.28 -27.46 13.21
CA ARG A 26 -10.57 -27.48 13.89
C ARG A 26 -10.42 -27.44 15.42
N LEU A 27 -9.52 -28.25 15.98
CA LEU A 27 -9.25 -28.27 17.42
C LEU A 27 -8.72 -26.92 17.91
N ALA A 28 -7.76 -26.33 17.20
CA ALA A 28 -7.20 -25.02 17.52
C ALA A 28 -8.25 -23.89 17.44
N ARG A 29 -9.16 -23.95 16.47
CA ARG A 29 -10.24 -22.98 16.30
C ARG A 29 -11.28 -23.06 17.42
N SER A 30 -11.61 -24.27 17.86
CA SER A 30 -12.72 -24.53 18.79
C SER A 30 -12.40 -24.31 20.28
N ASP A 31 -11.13 -24.39 20.68
CA ASP A 31 -10.76 -24.48 22.10
C ASP A 31 -9.36 -23.88 22.34
N GLU A 32 -9.30 -22.78 23.08
CA GLU A 32 -8.05 -22.07 23.39
C GLU A 32 -7.10 -22.91 24.26
N GLN A 33 -7.60 -23.78 25.13
CA GLN A 33 -6.75 -24.68 25.91
C GLN A 33 -6.11 -25.72 25.01
N ARG A 34 -6.86 -26.30 24.07
CA ARG A 34 -6.29 -27.23 23.07
C ARG A 34 -5.30 -26.52 22.16
N LYS A 35 -5.58 -25.29 21.71
CA LYS A 35 -4.66 -24.48 20.91
C LYS A 35 -3.30 -24.28 21.60
N ARG A 36 -3.29 -24.10 22.92
CA ARG A 36 -2.05 -23.96 23.72
C ARG A 36 -1.29 -25.28 23.87
N LEU A 37 -2.00 -26.41 23.98
CA LEU A 37 -1.40 -27.75 24.18
C LEU A 37 -0.88 -28.37 22.88
N LEU A 38 -1.53 -28.11 21.74
CA LEU A 38 -1.19 -28.75 20.47
C LEU A 38 0.30 -28.61 20.07
N PRO A 39 0.94 -27.42 20.18
CA PRO A 39 2.38 -27.29 19.93
C PRO A 39 3.26 -28.12 20.87
N GLU A 40 2.85 -28.29 22.13
CA GLU A 40 3.57 -29.13 23.11
C GLU A 40 3.51 -30.62 22.74
N LEU A 41 2.46 -31.02 22.03
CA LEU A 41 2.32 -32.36 21.47
C LEU A 41 3.10 -32.56 20.17
N GLY A 42 3.90 -31.58 19.73
CA GLY A 42 4.79 -31.72 18.59
C GLY A 42 4.12 -31.63 17.22
N VAL A 43 2.93 -31.02 17.11
CA VAL A 43 2.25 -30.88 15.80
C VAL A 43 2.91 -29.86 14.88
N VAL A 44 3.67 -28.90 15.41
CA VAL A 44 4.20 -27.78 14.63
C VAL A 44 5.26 -28.22 13.61
N PRO A 45 6.32 -28.98 13.96
CA PRO A 45 7.33 -29.38 12.99
C PRO A 45 6.77 -30.19 11.80
N PRO A 46 5.89 -31.21 12.00
CA PRO A 46 5.26 -31.90 10.88
C PRO A 46 4.43 -30.97 9.98
N LEU A 47 3.65 -30.04 10.55
CA LEU A 47 2.87 -29.08 9.76
C LEU A 47 3.77 -28.16 8.92
N VAL A 48 4.89 -27.68 9.50
CA VAL A 48 5.86 -26.86 8.75
C VAL A 48 6.53 -27.66 7.64
N ALA A 49 6.85 -28.94 7.88
CA ALA A 49 7.40 -29.83 6.87
C ALA A 49 6.41 -30.10 5.73
N MET A 50 5.11 -30.23 6.05
CA MET A 50 4.06 -30.44 5.05
C MET A 50 3.95 -29.29 4.04
N LEU A 51 4.31 -28.05 4.39
CA LEU A 51 4.25 -26.93 3.45
C LEU A 51 5.13 -27.13 2.20
N GLU A 52 6.23 -27.88 2.32
CA GLU A 52 7.17 -28.18 1.24
C GLU A 52 7.06 -29.62 0.70
N ASP A 53 6.06 -30.39 1.12
CA ASP A 53 6.00 -31.80 0.74
C ASP A 53 5.62 -31.97 -0.75
N GLY A 54 6.65 -32.05 -1.59
CA GLY A 54 6.52 -32.31 -3.03
C GLY A 54 6.05 -33.72 -3.39
N ARG A 55 5.81 -34.60 -2.39
CA ARG A 55 5.15 -35.89 -2.62
C ARG A 55 3.64 -35.76 -2.82
N ALA A 56 3.07 -34.60 -2.51
CA ALA A 56 1.65 -34.34 -2.72
C ALA A 56 1.41 -33.99 -4.20
N ALA A 57 0.72 -34.87 -4.93
CA ALA A 57 0.24 -34.58 -6.28
C ALA A 57 -0.77 -33.40 -6.31
N ASP A 58 -1.38 -33.09 -5.16
CA ASP A 58 -2.34 -32.03 -4.92
C ASP A 58 -1.84 -31.08 -3.81
N SER A 59 -2.12 -29.78 -3.94
CA SER A 59 -1.81 -28.76 -2.93
C SER A 59 -2.70 -28.84 -1.68
N GLY A 60 -3.78 -29.64 -1.69
CA GLY A 60 -4.73 -29.79 -0.59
C GLY A 60 -4.11 -30.07 0.78
N ALA A 61 -3.13 -30.98 0.89
CA ALA A 61 -2.44 -31.25 2.17
C ALA A 61 -1.64 -30.06 2.68
N ARG A 62 -1.05 -29.28 1.77
CA ARG A 62 -0.21 -28.12 2.08
C ARG A 62 -1.07 -26.92 2.48
N LEU A 63 -2.21 -26.75 1.82
CA LEU A 63 -3.24 -25.77 2.21
C LEU A 63 -3.83 -26.09 3.59
N ALA A 64 -4.14 -27.36 3.87
CA ALA A 64 -4.60 -27.79 5.20
C ALA A 64 -3.54 -27.53 6.27
N ALA A 65 -2.26 -27.73 5.97
CA ALA A 65 -1.17 -27.39 6.88
C ALA A 65 -1.06 -25.88 7.14
N ALA A 66 -1.19 -25.04 6.10
CA ALA A 66 -1.20 -23.60 6.23
C ALA A 66 -2.39 -23.11 7.10
N GLU A 67 -3.59 -23.67 6.90
CA GLU A 67 -4.76 -23.39 7.73
C GLU A 67 -4.52 -23.78 9.20
N ALA A 68 -4.02 -24.98 9.46
CA ALA A 68 -3.73 -25.46 10.81
C ALA A 68 -2.71 -24.56 11.53
N LEU A 69 -1.63 -24.18 10.84
CA LEU A 69 -0.64 -23.25 11.38
C LEU A 69 -1.22 -21.86 11.63
N HIS A 70 -2.08 -21.35 10.73
CA HIS A 70 -2.79 -20.09 10.93
C HIS A 70 -3.64 -20.12 12.22
N GLU A 71 -4.47 -21.14 12.40
CA GLU A 71 -5.33 -21.27 13.58
C GLU A 71 -4.52 -21.44 14.88
N LEU A 72 -3.38 -22.11 14.83
CA LEU A 72 -2.46 -22.20 15.96
C LEU A 72 -1.80 -20.85 16.29
N ALA A 73 -1.44 -20.06 15.28
CA ALA A 73 -0.82 -18.75 15.47
C ALA A 73 -1.81 -17.68 15.95
N ARG A 74 -3.08 -17.80 15.58
CA ARG A 74 -4.11 -16.78 15.78
C ARG A 74 -4.35 -16.53 17.28
N GLY A 75 -3.99 -15.31 17.70
CA GLY A 75 -4.20 -14.84 19.07
C GLY A 75 -3.22 -15.40 20.11
N THR A 76 -2.14 -16.10 19.72
CA THR A 76 -1.22 -16.72 20.69
C THR A 76 0.24 -16.42 20.38
N HIS A 77 0.85 -15.51 21.15
CA HIS A 77 2.27 -15.14 21.00
C HIS A 77 3.21 -16.36 21.08
N ARG A 78 3.02 -17.22 22.09
CA ARG A 78 3.82 -18.43 22.28
C ARG A 78 3.81 -19.34 21.04
N ASN A 79 2.65 -19.55 20.42
CA ASN A 79 2.51 -20.43 19.26
C ASN A 79 3.18 -19.83 18.03
N LYS A 80 3.05 -18.51 17.80
CA LYS A 80 3.78 -17.82 16.74
C LYS A 80 5.29 -18.06 16.85
N VAL A 81 5.85 -17.92 18.05
CA VAL A 81 7.27 -18.20 18.31
C VAL A 81 7.64 -19.65 18.00
N HIS A 82 6.81 -20.63 18.39
CA HIS A 82 7.06 -22.05 18.08
C HIS A 82 7.07 -22.31 16.58
N ILE A 83 6.14 -21.70 15.84
CA ILE A 83 6.04 -21.83 14.38
C ILE A 83 7.28 -21.24 13.68
N VAL A 84 7.76 -20.07 14.10
CA VAL A 84 9.00 -19.50 13.56
C VAL A 84 10.20 -20.38 13.91
N LYS A 85 10.32 -20.83 15.16
CA LYS A 85 11.42 -21.70 15.60
C LYS A 85 11.44 -23.06 14.89
N ALA A 86 10.29 -23.57 14.48
CA ALA A 86 10.18 -24.77 13.65
C ALA A 86 10.63 -24.55 12.20
N GLY A 87 11.01 -23.33 11.82
CA GLY A 87 11.65 -23.03 10.55
C GLY A 87 10.70 -22.55 9.46
N LEU A 88 9.48 -22.10 9.77
CA LEU A 88 8.50 -21.61 8.78
C LEU A 88 9.13 -20.64 7.77
N LEU A 89 9.89 -19.64 8.23
CA LEU A 89 10.46 -18.61 7.34
C LEU A 89 11.48 -19.19 6.35
N LYS A 90 12.21 -20.23 6.75
CA LYS A 90 13.18 -20.92 5.88
C LYS A 90 12.50 -21.69 4.74
N LYS A 91 11.19 -21.91 4.83
CA LYS A 91 10.38 -22.60 3.81
C LYS A 91 9.95 -21.66 2.68
N LEU A 92 9.86 -20.35 2.96
CA LEU A 92 9.31 -19.35 2.04
C LEU A 92 9.96 -19.32 0.65
N PRO A 93 11.28 -19.51 0.48
CA PRO A 93 11.87 -19.55 -0.86
C PRO A 93 11.23 -20.61 -1.75
N ARG A 94 10.97 -21.81 -1.21
CA ARG A 94 10.33 -22.89 -1.98
C ARG A 94 8.83 -22.66 -2.18
N LEU A 95 8.18 -21.97 -1.24
CA LEU A 95 6.75 -21.63 -1.36
C LEU A 95 6.49 -20.52 -2.39
N THR A 96 7.54 -19.78 -2.78
CA THR A 96 7.43 -18.69 -3.77
C THR A 96 7.08 -19.25 -5.16
N ASP A 97 7.64 -20.42 -5.51
CA ASP A 97 7.39 -21.08 -6.79
C ASP A 97 6.04 -21.81 -6.82
N ASP A 98 5.41 -21.99 -5.66
CA ASP A 98 4.13 -22.66 -5.55
C ASP A 98 2.97 -21.68 -5.69
N LYS A 99 2.29 -21.75 -6.84
CA LYS A 99 1.17 -20.87 -7.17
C LYS A 99 -0.06 -21.06 -6.28
N ASP A 100 -0.28 -22.25 -5.73
CA ASP A 100 -1.45 -22.48 -4.87
C ASP A 100 -1.22 -21.91 -3.48
N LEU A 101 -0.02 -22.10 -2.93
CA LEU A 101 0.35 -21.57 -1.62
C LEU A 101 0.59 -20.06 -1.64
N SER A 102 1.27 -19.51 -2.64
CA SER A 102 1.51 -18.06 -2.76
C SER A 102 0.22 -17.25 -2.93
N ARG A 103 -0.85 -17.87 -3.45
CA ARG A 103 -2.18 -17.27 -3.56
C ARG A 103 -3.08 -17.57 -2.36
N SER A 104 -2.65 -18.47 -1.48
CA SER A 104 -3.42 -18.94 -0.34
C SER A 104 -3.64 -17.85 0.70
N GLN A 105 -4.90 -17.54 0.96
CA GLN A 105 -5.29 -16.64 2.05
C GLN A 105 -4.85 -17.17 3.42
N HIS A 106 -4.85 -18.50 3.63
CA HIS A 106 -4.39 -19.09 4.88
C HIS A 106 -2.91 -18.84 5.13
N LEU A 107 -2.05 -18.98 4.10
CA LEU A 107 -0.64 -18.66 4.22
C LEU A 107 -0.44 -17.16 4.48
N ALA A 108 -1.17 -16.30 3.77
CA ALA A 108 -1.08 -14.86 3.97
C ALA A 108 -1.50 -14.43 5.39
N HIS A 109 -2.59 -14.99 5.92
CA HIS A 109 -3.03 -14.74 7.29
C HIS A 109 -2.08 -15.32 8.34
N LEU A 110 -1.47 -16.47 8.09
CA LEU A 110 -0.41 -17.02 8.93
C LEU A 110 0.76 -16.05 9.00
N LEU A 111 1.30 -15.63 7.85
CA LEU A 111 2.45 -14.71 7.80
C LEU A 111 2.10 -13.33 8.40
N LEU A 112 0.87 -12.85 8.22
CA LEU A 112 0.38 -11.64 8.90
C LEU A 112 0.38 -11.80 10.41
N SER A 113 -0.13 -12.94 10.91
CA SER A 113 -0.10 -13.26 12.34
C SER A 113 1.33 -13.31 12.88
N ILE A 114 2.27 -13.92 12.15
CA ILE A 114 3.68 -14.00 12.49
C ILE A 114 4.35 -12.62 12.47
N SER A 115 4.03 -11.76 11.49
CA SER A 115 4.60 -10.42 11.37
C SER A 115 4.36 -9.54 12.60
N SER A 116 3.29 -9.80 13.38
CA SER A 116 3.06 -9.06 14.63
C SER A 116 4.15 -9.30 15.70
N LEU A 117 5.01 -10.32 15.55
CA LEU A 117 6.14 -10.55 16.44
C LEU A 117 7.19 -9.42 16.39
N VAL A 118 7.23 -8.62 15.31
CA VAL A 118 8.10 -7.42 15.21
C VAL A 118 7.77 -6.37 16.28
N ASN A 119 6.59 -6.47 16.90
CA ASN A 119 6.17 -5.59 17.99
C ASN A 119 6.54 -6.14 19.38
N THR A 120 7.38 -7.18 19.43
CA THR A 120 7.80 -7.87 20.66
C THR A 120 9.32 -8.03 20.68
N ASP A 121 9.89 -8.45 21.81
CA ASP A 121 11.34 -8.69 21.94
C ASP A 121 11.83 -9.94 21.18
N PHE A 122 10.95 -10.61 20.44
CA PHE A 122 11.32 -11.78 19.64
C PHE A 122 12.08 -11.34 18.38
N PRO A 123 13.31 -11.84 18.13
CA PRO A 123 14.11 -11.46 16.96
C PRO A 123 13.57 -12.12 15.69
N LEU A 124 12.60 -11.49 15.04
CA LEU A 124 12.04 -11.95 13.78
C LEU A 124 12.95 -11.55 12.61
N SER A 125 13.56 -12.53 11.95
CA SER A 125 14.29 -12.26 10.71
C SER A 125 13.33 -11.98 9.56
N SER A 126 13.60 -10.94 8.77
CA SER A 126 12.84 -10.60 7.56
C SER A 126 13.53 -11.03 6.26
N SER A 127 14.69 -11.68 6.33
CA SER A 127 15.53 -12.05 5.18
C SER A 127 14.82 -12.91 4.13
N GLU A 128 14.10 -13.95 4.55
CA GLU A 128 13.35 -14.84 3.66
C GLU A 128 11.92 -14.36 3.44
N LEU A 129 11.39 -13.56 4.37
CA LEU A 129 10.03 -13.04 4.29
C LEU A 129 9.92 -11.96 3.23
N LEU A 130 10.87 -11.02 3.15
CA LEU A 130 10.80 -9.90 2.22
C LEU A 130 10.83 -10.32 0.74
N PRO A 131 11.74 -11.21 0.28
CA PRO A 131 11.72 -11.69 -1.10
C PRO A 131 10.41 -12.38 -1.47
N PHE A 132 9.86 -13.21 -0.58
CA PHE A 132 8.56 -13.85 -0.77
C PHE A 132 7.44 -12.82 -0.94
N LEU A 133 7.37 -11.82 -0.06
CA LEU A 133 6.36 -10.76 -0.16
C LEU A 133 6.48 -9.95 -1.45
N VAL A 134 7.69 -9.60 -1.85
CA VAL A 134 7.93 -8.83 -3.08
C VAL A 134 7.51 -9.63 -4.32
N ALA A 135 7.84 -10.92 -4.37
CA ALA A 135 7.41 -11.80 -5.45
C ALA A 135 5.87 -11.93 -5.50
N ALA A 136 5.22 -12.20 -4.36
CA ALA A 136 3.78 -12.37 -4.29
C ALA A 136 2.99 -11.08 -4.60
N LEU A 137 3.51 -9.91 -4.20
CA LEU A 137 2.89 -8.61 -4.50
C LEU A 137 3.01 -8.25 -5.98
N SER A 138 4.12 -8.65 -6.62
CA SER A 138 4.39 -8.40 -8.05
C SER A 138 3.67 -9.37 -8.98
N ALA A 139 3.11 -10.48 -8.47
CA ALA A 139 2.39 -11.45 -9.27
C ALA A 139 0.96 -10.98 -9.59
N ASP A 140 0.55 -11.08 -10.86
CA ASP A 140 -0.77 -10.64 -11.33
C ASP A 140 -1.91 -11.57 -10.88
N ASP A 141 -1.58 -12.84 -10.64
CA ASP A 141 -2.54 -13.90 -10.36
C ASP A 141 -2.84 -14.08 -8.86
N VAL A 142 -2.20 -13.29 -7.99
CA VAL A 142 -2.47 -13.28 -6.55
C VAL A 142 -3.75 -12.51 -6.24
N PRO A 143 -4.74 -13.12 -5.54
CA PRO A 143 -6.00 -12.46 -5.19
C PRO A 143 -5.79 -11.17 -4.39
N ALA A 144 -6.69 -10.20 -4.58
CA ALA A 144 -6.57 -8.89 -3.95
C ALA A 144 -6.55 -8.97 -2.41
N ASP A 145 -7.39 -9.81 -1.81
CA ASP A 145 -7.45 -10.00 -0.36
C ASP A 145 -6.15 -10.62 0.20
N THR A 146 -5.54 -11.51 -0.57
CA THR A 146 -4.21 -12.08 -0.27
C THR A 146 -3.14 -10.99 -0.35
N LYS A 147 -3.16 -10.14 -1.40
CA LYS A 147 -2.24 -8.99 -1.51
C LYS A 147 -2.42 -8.01 -0.35
N LEU A 148 -3.65 -7.72 0.09
CA LEU A 148 -3.91 -6.85 1.24
C LEU A 148 -3.26 -7.40 2.52
N SER A 149 -3.30 -8.71 2.73
CA SER A 149 -2.62 -9.35 3.86
C SER A 149 -1.10 -9.20 3.77
N TYR A 150 -0.52 -9.33 2.57
CA TYR A 150 0.92 -9.11 2.34
C TYR A 150 1.34 -7.64 2.52
N LEU A 151 0.51 -6.68 2.08
CA LEU A 151 0.73 -5.25 2.33
C LEU A 151 0.67 -4.92 3.83
N ALA A 152 -0.23 -5.54 4.59
CA ALA A 152 -0.30 -5.38 6.04
C ALA A 152 0.95 -5.93 6.74
N ILE A 153 1.56 -7.01 6.23
CA ILE A 153 2.86 -7.50 6.72
C ILE A 153 3.96 -6.46 6.48
N LEU A 154 4.06 -5.91 5.26
CA LEU A 154 5.04 -4.87 4.95
C LEU A 154 4.84 -3.64 5.81
N ARG A 155 3.60 -3.25 6.11
CA ARG A 155 3.30 -2.16 7.04
C ARG A 155 3.81 -2.45 8.46
N ASN A 156 3.56 -3.65 8.99
CA ASN A 156 4.07 -4.04 10.31
C ASN A 156 5.59 -3.98 10.38
N LEU A 157 6.29 -4.45 9.34
CA LEU A 157 7.74 -4.35 9.22
C LEU A 157 8.19 -2.89 9.12
N SER A 158 7.50 -2.07 8.32
CA SER A 158 7.85 -0.66 8.10
C SER A 158 7.59 0.23 9.32
N ALA A 159 6.78 -0.21 10.28
CA ALA A 159 6.55 0.49 11.54
C ALA A 159 7.74 0.43 12.50
N LYS A 160 8.73 -0.44 12.25
CA LYS A 160 9.92 -0.62 13.11
C LYS A 160 11.18 -0.25 12.35
N LEU A 161 11.90 0.77 12.87
CA LEU A 161 13.10 1.33 12.23
C LEU A 161 14.17 0.27 11.87
N GLU A 162 14.30 -0.77 12.70
CA GLU A 162 15.24 -1.88 12.47
C GLU A 162 14.98 -2.65 11.15
N HIS A 163 13.73 -2.74 10.71
CA HIS A 163 13.35 -3.46 9.49
C HIS A 163 13.24 -2.54 8.27
N VAL A 164 13.04 -1.23 8.46
CA VAL A 164 12.82 -0.28 7.35
C VAL A 164 13.92 -0.34 6.30
N ARG A 165 15.21 -0.42 6.70
CA ARG A 165 16.33 -0.54 5.75
C ARG A 165 16.22 -1.81 4.90
N ALA A 166 15.85 -2.94 5.51
CA ALA A 166 15.68 -4.20 4.81
C ALA A 166 14.49 -4.14 3.83
N VAL A 167 13.37 -3.54 4.23
CA VAL A 167 12.19 -3.35 3.37
C VAL A 167 12.54 -2.51 2.14
N VAL A 168 13.27 -1.40 2.31
CA VAL A 168 13.68 -0.56 1.17
C VAL A 168 14.62 -1.34 0.23
N SER A 169 15.56 -2.10 0.78
CA SER A 169 16.56 -2.83 -0.01
C SER A 169 16.02 -4.08 -0.70
N SER A 170 14.84 -4.57 -0.31
CA SER A 170 14.26 -5.80 -0.89
C SER A 170 13.58 -5.59 -2.25
N GLY A 171 13.50 -4.36 -2.74
CA GLY A 171 12.72 -4.01 -3.93
C GLY A 171 11.22 -3.78 -3.66
N ALA A 172 10.80 -3.75 -2.38
CA ALA A 172 9.41 -3.50 -2.02
C ALA A 172 8.88 -2.16 -2.56
N VAL A 173 9.71 -1.11 -2.61
CA VAL A 173 9.33 0.20 -3.15
C VAL A 173 8.81 0.09 -4.58
N ARG A 174 9.52 -0.62 -5.47
CA ARG A 174 9.10 -0.85 -6.85
C ARG A 174 7.79 -1.63 -6.95
N ALA A 175 7.66 -2.72 -6.18
CA ALA A 175 6.45 -3.53 -6.15
C ALA A 175 5.23 -2.71 -5.67
N LEU A 176 5.42 -1.87 -4.64
CA LEU A 176 4.38 -0.99 -4.11
C LEU A 176 3.99 0.11 -5.11
N LEU A 177 4.95 0.70 -5.82
CA LEU A 177 4.67 1.69 -6.87
C LEU A 177 3.87 1.06 -8.01
N ALA A 178 4.24 -0.15 -8.46
CA ALA A 178 3.47 -0.89 -9.45
C ALA A 178 2.03 -1.18 -8.97
N LEU A 179 1.87 -1.66 -7.73
CA LEU A 179 0.54 -1.91 -7.14
C LEU A 179 -0.28 -0.64 -6.93
N SER A 180 0.36 0.51 -6.71
CA SER A 180 -0.37 1.78 -6.60
C SER A 180 -1.06 2.17 -7.92
N LEU A 181 -0.59 1.66 -9.06
CA LEU A 181 -1.21 1.84 -10.37
C LEU A 181 -2.37 0.86 -10.64
N ASP A 182 -2.58 -0.15 -9.79
CA ASP A 182 -3.68 -1.10 -9.98
C ASP A 182 -5.04 -0.41 -9.99
N LYS A 183 -5.94 -0.91 -10.85
CA LYS A 183 -7.33 -0.42 -10.96
C LYS A 183 -8.13 -0.62 -9.68
N LYS A 184 -7.76 -1.62 -8.86
CA LYS A 184 -8.41 -1.90 -7.59
C LYS A 184 -7.96 -0.88 -6.54
N THR A 185 -8.90 -0.03 -6.13
CA THR A 185 -8.63 1.09 -5.21
C THR A 185 -8.13 0.64 -3.84
N THR A 186 -8.60 -0.50 -3.33
CA THR A 186 -8.21 -1.01 -2.00
C THR A 186 -6.74 -1.41 -1.93
N THR A 187 -6.25 -2.16 -2.91
CA THR A 187 -4.83 -2.58 -2.97
C THR A 187 -3.92 -1.39 -3.24
N SER A 188 -4.31 -0.49 -4.15
CA SER A 188 -3.55 0.74 -4.43
C SER A 188 -3.48 1.65 -3.21
N GLU A 189 -4.60 1.86 -2.50
CA GLU A 189 -4.63 2.64 -1.26
C GLU A 189 -3.67 2.05 -0.20
N ALA A 190 -3.74 0.74 0.02
CA ALA A 190 -2.86 0.07 0.96
C ALA A 190 -1.38 0.19 0.55
N ALA A 191 -1.07 0.07 -0.74
CA ALA A 191 0.29 0.24 -1.25
C ALA A 191 0.81 1.68 -1.05
N LEU A 192 -0.01 2.69 -1.37
CA LEU A 192 0.30 4.11 -1.14
C LEU A 192 0.49 4.42 0.35
N SER A 193 -0.29 3.79 1.23
CA SER A 193 -0.11 3.93 2.68
C SER A 193 1.26 3.41 3.12
N VAL A 194 1.68 2.22 2.65
CA VAL A 194 2.99 1.65 3.01
C VAL A 194 4.13 2.48 2.44
N LEU A 195 4.00 2.98 1.21
CA LEU A 195 4.95 3.94 0.64
C LEU A 195 5.05 5.20 1.51
N GLY A 196 3.92 5.72 2.01
CA GLY A 196 3.91 6.86 2.91
C GLY A 196 4.68 6.60 4.20
N ASP A 197 4.46 5.44 4.83
CA ASP A 197 5.18 5.03 6.04
C ASP A 197 6.70 4.94 5.78
N LEU A 198 7.11 4.36 4.63
CA LEU A 198 8.52 4.27 4.23
C LEU A 198 9.15 5.63 3.95
N ALA A 199 8.44 6.53 3.26
CA ALA A 199 8.92 7.87 2.94
C ALA A 199 9.12 8.72 4.20
N SER A 200 8.22 8.55 5.17
CA SER A 200 8.31 9.17 6.50
C SER A 200 9.51 8.65 7.30
N ALA A 201 9.67 7.32 7.35
CA ALA A 201 10.64 6.67 8.20
C ALA A 201 12.07 6.63 7.63
N SER A 202 12.26 6.79 6.31
CA SER A 202 13.57 6.54 5.68
C SER A 202 13.87 7.44 4.49
N ALA A 203 15.00 8.17 4.59
CA ALA A 203 15.58 8.90 3.45
C ALA A 203 15.99 7.96 2.30
N ALA A 204 16.47 6.75 2.60
CA ALA A 204 16.75 5.75 1.58
C ALA A 204 15.45 5.29 0.88
N GLY A 205 14.33 5.23 1.61
CA GLY A 205 13.02 4.95 1.05
C GLY A 205 12.56 6.04 0.08
N ARG A 206 12.71 7.31 0.44
CA ARG A 206 12.44 8.45 -0.45
C ARG A 206 13.30 8.41 -1.71
N LYS A 207 14.61 8.21 -1.55
CA LYS A 207 15.55 8.09 -2.67
C LYS A 207 15.18 6.93 -3.61
N ALA A 208 14.83 5.77 -3.07
CA ALA A 208 14.38 4.63 -3.86
C ALA A 208 13.09 4.91 -4.64
N MET A 209 12.17 5.71 -4.09
CA MET A 209 10.98 6.16 -4.82
C MET A 209 11.35 7.15 -5.93
N GLU A 210 12.22 8.11 -5.66
CA GLU A 210 12.65 9.12 -6.63
C GLU A 210 13.40 8.53 -7.82
N GLU A 211 14.17 7.46 -7.60
CA GLU A 211 14.93 6.75 -8.64
C GLU A 211 14.07 5.82 -9.50
N ASP A 212 12.86 5.46 -9.05
CA ASP A 212 11.98 4.59 -9.82
C ASP A 212 11.16 5.39 -10.85
N ALA A 213 11.32 5.02 -12.12
CA ALA A 213 10.67 5.71 -13.24
C ALA A 213 9.13 5.72 -13.18
N THR A 214 8.52 4.80 -12.43
CA THR A 214 7.05 4.73 -12.28
C THR A 214 6.52 5.68 -11.22
N ALA A 215 7.36 6.23 -10.35
CA ALA A 215 6.91 7.01 -9.19
C ALA A 215 6.10 8.25 -9.56
N ALA A 216 6.59 9.06 -10.50
CA ALA A 216 5.87 10.26 -10.93
C ALA A 216 4.48 9.93 -11.47
N ARG A 217 4.38 8.88 -12.30
CA ARG A 217 3.12 8.40 -12.87
C ARG A 217 2.17 7.89 -11.79
N ALA A 218 2.65 7.02 -10.91
CA ALA A 218 1.91 6.47 -9.79
C ALA A 218 1.27 7.56 -8.93
N LEU A 219 2.05 8.57 -8.55
CA LEU A 219 1.58 9.66 -7.69
C LEU A 219 0.55 10.55 -8.40
N VAL A 220 0.79 10.90 -9.67
CA VAL A 220 -0.16 11.72 -10.44
C VAL A 220 -1.47 10.99 -10.68
N GLU A 221 -1.42 9.72 -11.12
CA GLU A 221 -2.63 8.92 -11.33
C GLU A 221 -3.42 8.75 -10.02
N ALA A 222 -2.74 8.46 -8.91
CA ALA A 222 -3.40 8.31 -7.61
C ALA A 222 -4.09 9.59 -7.11
N MET A 223 -3.54 10.78 -7.40
CA MET A 223 -4.21 12.06 -7.11
C MET A 223 -5.48 12.27 -7.96
N THR A 224 -5.54 11.71 -9.16
CA THR A 224 -6.70 11.79 -10.07
C THR A 224 -7.78 10.72 -9.83
N ARG A 225 -7.63 9.86 -8.80
CA ARG A 225 -8.64 8.85 -8.45
C ARG A 225 -9.79 9.46 -7.66
N HIS A 226 -10.84 9.88 -8.36
CA HIS A 226 -11.99 10.55 -7.75
C HIS A 226 -12.82 9.62 -6.85
N GLU A 227 -12.78 8.32 -7.11
CA GLU A 227 -13.49 7.27 -6.39
C GLU A 227 -12.88 6.91 -5.03
N SER A 228 -11.65 7.35 -4.72
CA SER A 228 -11.00 7.09 -3.42
C SER A 228 -10.33 8.34 -2.85
N ALA A 229 -10.98 8.97 -1.87
CA ALA A 229 -10.41 10.09 -1.11
C ALA A 229 -9.10 9.70 -0.40
N ARG A 230 -8.98 8.44 0.04
CA ARG A 230 -7.78 7.92 0.72
C ARG A 230 -6.58 7.82 -0.22
N CYS A 231 -6.78 7.36 -1.47
CA CYS A 231 -5.73 7.39 -2.49
C CYS A 231 -5.22 8.83 -2.69
N GLN A 232 -6.13 9.80 -2.82
CA GLN A 232 -5.76 11.21 -2.96
C GLN A 232 -4.99 11.74 -1.75
N GLU A 233 -5.41 11.38 -0.52
CA GLU A 233 -4.72 11.78 0.72
C GLU A 233 -3.30 11.23 0.82
N HIS A 234 -3.10 9.94 0.51
CA HIS A 234 -1.79 9.29 0.56
C HIS A 234 -0.89 9.78 -0.58
N ALA A 235 -1.41 9.94 -1.79
CA ALA A 235 -0.66 10.47 -2.92
C ALA A 235 -0.22 11.92 -2.66
N ALA A 236 -1.13 12.79 -2.18
CA ALA A 236 -0.78 14.17 -1.84
C ALA A 236 0.27 14.24 -0.71
N TYR A 237 0.23 13.31 0.25
CA TYR A 237 1.26 13.20 1.28
C TYR A 237 2.62 12.78 0.70
N LEU A 238 2.64 11.75 -0.14
CA LEU A 238 3.86 11.29 -0.79
C LEU A 238 4.48 12.38 -1.67
N VAL A 239 3.68 13.05 -2.51
CA VAL A 239 4.15 14.21 -3.28
C VAL A 239 4.66 15.29 -2.35
N MET A 240 4.01 15.54 -1.21
CA MET A 240 4.48 16.53 -0.25
C MET A 240 5.87 16.19 0.30
N VAL A 241 6.08 14.96 0.73
CA VAL A 241 7.35 14.51 1.30
C VAL A 241 8.46 14.43 0.23
N LEU A 242 8.14 13.95 -0.96
CA LEU A 242 9.11 13.79 -2.06
C LEU A 242 9.39 15.09 -2.82
N ALA A 243 8.44 16.03 -2.90
CA ALA A 243 8.67 17.30 -3.58
C ALA A 243 9.36 18.34 -2.69
N HIS A 244 9.21 18.24 -1.36
CA HIS A 244 9.89 19.15 -0.43
C HIS A 244 11.40 18.88 -0.37
N ASP A 245 11.77 17.62 -0.15
CA ASP A 245 13.16 17.20 0.10
C ASP A 245 13.78 16.39 -1.05
N GLY A 246 13.03 16.10 -2.11
CA GLY A 246 13.46 15.19 -3.18
C GLY A 246 13.93 15.86 -4.47
N SER A 247 14.29 15.02 -5.44
CA SER A 247 14.99 15.44 -6.65
C SER A 247 14.18 16.42 -7.52
N PRO A 248 14.82 17.49 -8.06
CA PRO A 248 14.20 18.35 -9.07
C PRO A 248 13.76 17.58 -10.33
N ALA A 249 14.37 16.43 -10.60
CA ALA A 249 14.00 15.56 -11.72
C ALA A 249 12.60 14.95 -11.53
N LEU A 250 12.30 14.41 -10.34
CA LEU A 250 10.98 13.87 -10.03
C LEU A 250 9.90 14.96 -10.11
N ARG A 251 10.17 16.16 -9.59
CA ARG A 251 9.24 17.31 -9.69
C ARG A 251 8.94 17.70 -11.13
N ARG A 252 9.98 17.82 -11.97
CA ARG A 252 9.81 18.12 -13.40
C ARG A 252 9.01 17.05 -14.12
N GLU A 253 9.26 15.77 -13.83
CA GLU A 253 8.53 14.68 -14.45
C GLU A 253 7.07 14.64 -14.00
N MET A 254 6.79 14.81 -12.70
CA MET A 254 5.42 14.96 -12.19
C MET A 254 4.70 16.13 -12.87
N ARG A 255 5.37 17.28 -13.05
CA ARG A 255 4.78 18.42 -13.76
C ARG A 255 4.42 18.06 -15.21
N ARG A 256 5.33 17.39 -15.93
CA ARG A 256 5.10 16.93 -17.31
C ARG A 256 3.90 16.00 -17.42
N LEU A 257 3.68 15.17 -16.41
CA LEU A 257 2.55 14.25 -16.32
C LEU A 257 1.24 14.93 -15.85
N GLY A 258 1.25 16.24 -15.58
CA GLY A 258 0.06 16.99 -15.19
C GLY A 258 -0.19 17.09 -13.68
N ALA A 259 0.84 16.95 -12.85
CA ALA A 259 0.72 17.07 -11.39
C ALA A 259 0.11 18.41 -10.95
N VAL A 260 0.37 19.52 -11.64
CA VAL A 260 -0.20 20.83 -11.29
C VAL A 260 -1.73 20.81 -11.43
N GLN A 261 -2.25 20.25 -12.51
CA GLN A 261 -3.69 20.10 -12.72
C GLN A 261 -4.31 19.16 -11.69
N ALA A 262 -3.68 18.01 -11.44
CA ALA A 262 -4.15 17.05 -10.43
C ALA A 262 -4.17 17.69 -9.02
N LEU A 263 -3.14 18.44 -8.64
CA LEU A 263 -3.05 19.13 -7.36
C LEU A 263 -4.07 20.26 -7.24
N LEU A 264 -4.33 21.02 -8.30
CA LEU A 264 -5.39 22.03 -8.32
C LEU A 264 -6.76 21.37 -8.09
N GLU A 265 -7.04 20.27 -8.77
CA GLU A 265 -8.28 19.54 -8.58
C GLU A 265 -8.42 18.98 -7.17
N VAL A 266 -7.38 18.33 -6.63
CA VAL A 266 -7.38 17.82 -5.24
C VAL A 266 -7.51 18.97 -4.23
N SER A 267 -6.93 20.15 -4.50
CA SER A 267 -7.05 21.31 -3.63
C SER A 267 -8.47 21.87 -3.54
N LEU A 268 -9.28 21.65 -4.57
CA LEU A 268 -10.67 22.11 -4.66
C LEU A 268 -11.66 21.02 -4.21
N LEU A 269 -11.43 19.77 -4.61
CA LEU A 269 -12.39 18.66 -4.49
C LEU A 269 -11.96 17.52 -3.58
N GLY A 270 -10.72 17.53 -3.08
CA GLY A 270 -10.22 16.49 -2.20
C GLY A 270 -10.91 16.49 -0.84
N SER A 271 -10.56 15.51 0.00
CA SER A 271 -10.90 15.59 1.42
C SER A 271 -10.22 16.81 2.08
N PRO A 272 -10.70 17.31 3.23
CA PRO A 272 -10.07 18.44 3.91
C PRO A 272 -8.56 18.25 4.16
N LEU A 273 -8.12 17.01 4.39
CA LEU A 273 -6.71 16.69 4.55
C LEU A 273 -5.94 16.76 3.22
N ALA A 274 -6.48 16.17 2.15
CA ALA A 274 -5.87 16.20 0.83
C ALA A 274 -5.82 17.64 0.28
N GLN A 275 -6.87 18.43 0.49
CA GLN A 275 -6.94 19.84 0.06
C GLN A 275 -5.79 20.67 0.64
N ARG A 276 -5.60 20.61 1.97
CA ARG A 276 -4.52 21.35 2.66
C ARG A 276 -3.14 20.95 2.16
N ARG A 277 -2.90 19.65 1.97
CA ARG A 277 -1.63 19.14 1.43
C ARG A 277 -1.41 19.61 0.00
N ALA A 278 -2.40 19.45 -0.88
CA ALA A 278 -2.31 19.85 -2.28
C ALA A 278 -2.07 21.36 -2.43
N ALA A 279 -2.79 22.20 -1.67
CA ALA A 279 -2.59 23.64 -1.67
C ALA A 279 -1.16 24.04 -1.26
N LYS A 280 -0.57 23.34 -0.28
CA LYS A 280 0.82 23.57 0.12
C LYS A 280 1.80 23.14 -0.96
N VAL A 281 1.62 21.96 -1.52
CA VAL A 281 2.49 21.39 -2.57
C VAL A 281 2.50 22.26 -3.83
N LEU A 282 1.37 22.84 -4.22
CA LEU A 282 1.29 23.75 -5.37
C LEU A 282 2.26 24.94 -5.28
N GLN A 283 2.64 25.37 -4.08
CA GLN A 283 3.62 26.45 -3.90
C GLN A 283 5.00 26.03 -4.42
N TRP A 284 5.40 24.77 -4.19
CA TRP A 284 6.71 24.25 -4.61
C TRP A 284 6.80 23.96 -6.11
N PHE A 285 5.65 23.78 -6.78
CA PHE A 285 5.57 23.74 -8.23
C PHE A 285 5.48 25.15 -8.86
N LYS A 286 5.59 26.25 -8.10
CA LYS A 286 5.75 27.59 -8.70
C LYS A 286 7.22 27.99 -8.83
N ASP A 287 8.06 27.53 -7.91
CA ASP A 287 9.43 28.03 -7.75
C ASP A 287 10.41 27.58 -8.84
N ASP A 288 10.17 26.43 -9.50
CA ASP A 288 11.02 25.94 -10.61
C ASP A 288 10.93 26.84 -11.88
N ASP A 289 9.88 27.66 -12.02
CA ASP A 289 9.76 28.62 -13.14
C ASP A 289 10.52 29.94 -12.87
N GLY A 290 10.89 30.22 -11.61
CA GLY A 290 11.45 31.50 -11.16
C GLY A 290 12.98 31.61 -11.18
N GLN A 291 13.73 30.50 -11.21
CA GLN A 291 15.21 30.55 -11.23
C GLN A 291 15.81 30.69 -12.63
N SER A 292 15.01 30.63 -13.70
CA SER A 292 15.48 30.87 -15.07
C SER A 292 15.36 32.32 -15.54
N ARG A 293 14.79 33.23 -14.72
CA ARG A 293 14.56 34.61 -15.11
C ARG A 293 15.06 35.61 -14.08
N ILE A 294 16.12 36.31 -14.51
CA ILE A 294 16.58 37.61 -14.02
C ILE A 294 17.52 37.53 -12.80
N ARG A 295 18.79 37.22 -13.08
CA ARG A 295 19.90 37.88 -12.35
C ARG A 295 19.86 39.35 -12.77
N ALA A 296 19.06 40.15 -12.08
CA ALA A 296 19.10 41.60 -12.21
C ALA A 296 20.49 42.06 -11.73
N HIS A 297 21.36 42.39 -12.67
CA HIS A 297 22.52 43.22 -12.38
C HIS A 297 22.00 44.60 -12.03
N SER A 298 21.93 44.90 -10.72
CA SER A 298 21.70 46.25 -10.23
C SER A 298 22.95 47.10 -10.43
N GLY A 299 22.79 48.21 -11.15
CA GLY A 299 23.75 49.32 -11.22
C GLY A 299 23.23 50.41 -12.17
N PRO A 300 22.97 51.65 -11.70
CA PRO A 300 22.35 52.68 -12.51
C PRO A 300 23.39 53.52 -13.25
N ARG A 301 23.11 53.90 -14.51
CA ARG A 301 23.67 55.11 -15.08
C ARG A 301 22.78 55.67 -16.18
N MET A 302 22.26 56.87 -15.93
CA MET A 302 21.67 57.74 -16.94
C MET A 302 22.71 58.07 -18.02
N GLU A 303 22.31 58.06 -19.29
CA GLU A 303 22.61 59.14 -20.22
C GLU A 303 21.45 59.32 -21.22
N VAL A 304 21.29 60.59 -21.58
CA VAL A 304 20.21 61.20 -22.37
C VAL A 304 20.45 60.97 -23.86
N GLY A 305 19.39 60.73 -24.65
CA GLY A 305 19.53 60.69 -26.11
C GLY A 305 18.24 60.43 -26.89
N ALA A 306 17.58 61.53 -27.25
CA ALA A 306 16.78 61.79 -28.45
C ALA A 306 15.64 60.83 -28.90
N ALA A 307 14.50 61.47 -29.18
CA ALA A 307 13.28 60.91 -29.71
C ALA A 307 13.43 60.33 -31.12
N ALA A 308 12.79 59.18 -31.34
CA ALA A 308 12.28 58.77 -32.64
C ALA A 308 10.91 58.09 -32.44
N SER A 309 9.87 58.82 -32.79
CA SER A 309 8.52 58.32 -32.99
C SER A 309 8.52 57.44 -34.24
N CYS A 310 8.09 56.18 -34.12
CA CYS A 310 7.47 55.43 -35.20
C CYS A 310 6.33 54.58 -34.64
N ARG A 311 5.22 54.68 -35.38
CA ARG A 311 3.86 54.27 -35.04
C ARG A 311 3.70 52.76 -34.86
N GLY A 312 2.64 52.42 -34.14
CA GLY A 312 2.31 51.05 -33.72
C GLY A 312 1.90 50.12 -34.85
N GLY A 313 2.04 48.83 -34.54
CA GLY A 313 1.62 47.70 -35.34
C GLY A 313 1.35 46.52 -34.40
N ASP A 314 0.06 46.37 -34.06
CA ASP A 314 -0.66 45.11 -33.83
C ASP A 314 -0.01 43.95 -33.05
N ASP A 315 -0.03 44.03 -31.71
CA ASP A 315 0.15 42.87 -30.79
C ASP A 315 -1.19 42.45 -30.15
N GLY A 316 -2.30 42.63 -30.88
CA GLY A 316 -3.65 42.39 -30.37
C GLY A 316 -4.14 40.94 -30.46
N GLU A 317 -3.79 40.23 -31.54
CA GLU A 317 -4.34 38.90 -31.84
C GLU A 317 -3.72 37.78 -31.00
N GLY A 318 -2.39 37.71 -30.88
CA GLY A 318 -1.72 36.63 -30.11
C GLY A 318 -2.06 36.64 -28.61
N ALA A 319 -2.29 37.82 -28.04
CA ALA A 319 -2.73 37.98 -26.66
C ALA A 319 -4.21 37.62 -26.47
N LYS A 320 -5.04 37.77 -27.51
CA LYS A 320 -6.47 37.41 -27.50
C LYS A 320 -6.65 35.90 -27.66
N ASP A 321 -5.84 35.27 -28.50
CA ASP A 321 -5.85 33.82 -28.71
C ASP A 321 -5.36 33.06 -27.47
N CYS A 322 -4.30 33.56 -26.80
CA CYS A 322 -3.88 33.02 -25.50
C CYS A 322 -4.99 33.13 -24.45
N ARG A 323 -5.71 34.26 -24.38
CA ARG A 323 -6.84 34.44 -23.46
C ARG A 323 -8.00 33.49 -23.76
N ASN A 324 -8.35 33.33 -25.04
CA ASN A 324 -9.40 32.41 -25.48
C ASN A 324 -9.05 30.94 -25.18
N ALA A 325 -7.77 30.56 -25.35
CA ALA A 325 -7.28 29.23 -25.01
C ALA A 325 -7.36 28.97 -23.50
N VAL A 326 -6.95 29.93 -22.68
CA VAL A 326 -7.07 29.85 -21.21
C VAL A 326 -8.53 29.73 -20.80
N ASP A 327 -9.44 30.55 -21.34
CA ASP A 327 -10.87 30.48 -21.05
C ASP A 327 -11.49 29.13 -21.42
N LYS A 328 -11.06 28.55 -22.55
CA LYS A 328 -11.50 27.21 -22.97
C LYS A 328 -11.04 26.13 -21.99
N ILE A 329 -9.79 26.21 -21.53
CA ILE A 329 -9.24 25.28 -20.53
C ILE A 329 -9.98 25.43 -19.20
N VAL A 330 -10.23 26.66 -18.74
CA VAL A 330 -10.97 26.95 -17.50
C VAL A 330 -12.39 26.38 -17.58
N LYS A 331 -13.10 26.59 -18.68
CA LYS A 331 -14.45 26.03 -18.89
C LYS A 331 -14.46 24.51 -18.90
N GLN A 332 -13.49 23.88 -19.57
CA GLN A 332 -13.37 22.42 -19.59
C GLN A 332 -13.05 21.86 -18.20
N SER A 333 -12.21 22.55 -17.43
CA SER A 333 -11.89 22.17 -16.05
C SER A 333 -13.12 22.29 -15.14
N LEU A 334 -13.89 23.37 -15.28
CA LEU A 334 -15.13 23.58 -14.53
C LEU A 334 -16.17 22.49 -14.84
N ASP A 335 -16.34 22.13 -16.13
CA ASP A 335 -17.30 21.12 -16.55
C ASP A 335 -16.92 19.71 -16.07
N ARG A 336 -15.63 19.35 -16.12
CA ARG A 336 -15.12 18.09 -15.52
C ARG A 336 -15.32 18.07 -14.01
N ASN A 337 -15.04 19.18 -13.34
CA ASN A 337 -15.20 19.33 -11.90
C ASN A 337 -16.68 19.18 -11.50
N MET A 338 -17.61 19.84 -12.20
CA MET A 338 -19.06 19.72 -12.02
C MET A 338 -19.54 18.28 -12.20
N LYS A 339 -19.09 17.60 -13.26
CA LYS A 339 -19.40 16.18 -13.52
C LYS A 339 -18.87 15.27 -12.41
N SER A 340 -17.69 15.56 -11.85
CA SER A 340 -17.09 14.80 -10.74
C SER A 340 -17.88 14.98 -9.44
N ILE A 341 -18.29 16.22 -9.11
CA ILE A 341 -19.17 16.52 -7.97
C ILE A 341 -20.49 15.76 -8.09
N LEU A 342 -21.13 15.80 -9.27
CA LEU A 342 -22.41 15.12 -9.50
C LEU A 342 -22.30 13.60 -9.36
N ARG A 343 -21.22 12.98 -9.84
CA ARG A 343 -20.95 11.54 -9.66
C ARG A 343 -20.77 11.17 -8.18
N ARG A 344 -20.13 12.03 -7.39
CA ARG A 344 -19.94 11.80 -5.95
C ARG A 344 -21.24 11.98 -5.16
N ALA A 345 -22.04 12.99 -5.50
CA ALA A 345 -23.35 13.20 -4.89
C ALA A 345 -24.32 12.05 -5.19
N THR A 346 -24.30 11.51 -6.41
CA THR A 346 -25.16 10.39 -6.80
C THR A 346 -24.69 9.06 -6.19
N ALA A 347 -23.38 8.83 -6.09
CA ALA A 347 -22.84 7.65 -5.41
C ALA A 347 -23.12 7.62 -3.90
N SER A 348 -23.30 8.78 -3.24
CA SER A 348 -23.66 8.81 -1.81
C SER A 348 -25.15 8.54 -1.56
N VAL A 349 -26.02 8.69 -2.56
CA VAL A 349 -27.48 8.47 -2.43
C VAL A 349 -27.84 6.98 -2.55
N ASP A 350 -27.01 6.17 -3.23
CA ASP A 350 -27.22 4.72 -3.33
C ASP A 350 -26.84 3.92 -2.06
N MET A 351 -26.21 4.55 -1.06
CA MET A 351 -25.79 3.89 0.19
C MET A 351 -26.77 4.07 1.37
N THR A 352 -27.94 4.69 1.18
CA THR A 352 -28.92 4.91 2.25
C THR A 352 -30.11 3.95 2.30
N ASN A 353 -30.10 2.84 1.56
CA ASN A 353 -31.21 1.87 1.59
C ASN A 353 -30.78 0.42 1.82
N VAL A 354 -30.18 0.09 2.98
CA VAL A 354 -30.31 -1.27 3.54
C VAL A 354 -30.32 -1.25 5.08
N LYS A 355 -31.52 -1.40 5.65
CA LYS A 355 -31.85 -2.05 6.94
C LYS A 355 -30.66 -2.45 7.84
N LEU A 356 -30.33 -1.61 8.83
CA LEU A 356 -29.66 -2.06 10.08
C LEU A 356 -29.80 -1.07 11.25
N LEU A 357 -30.95 -0.37 11.34
CA LEU A 357 -31.35 0.43 12.51
C LEU A 357 -32.41 -0.28 13.38
N ALA A 358 -32.35 -1.60 13.46
CA ALA A 358 -33.15 -2.37 14.39
C ALA A 358 -32.30 -3.48 15.01
N THR A 359 -31.57 -3.13 16.08
CA THR A 359 -31.50 -3.90 17.34
C THR A 359 -30.49 -3.26 18.30
N SER A 360 -30.83 -3.28 19.59
CA SER A 360 -30.04 -2.90 20.77
C SER A 360 -30.02 -1.42 21.17
N SER A 361 -31.20 -0.86 21.45
CA SER A 361 -31.32 0.01 22.63
C SER A 361 -31.41 -0.91 23.85
N SER A 362 -30.38 -0.91 24.70
CA SER A 362 -30.43 -1.52 26.02
C SER A 362 -29.89 -0.53 27.03
N SER A 363 -30.80 -0.18 27.93
CA SER A 363 -30.72 0.78 29.02
C SER A 363 -29.56 0.51 29.97
N LYS A 364 -28.85 1.57 30.35
CA LYS A 364 -28.20 1.67 31.68
C LYS A 364 -28.44 3.06 32.26
N SER A 365 -29.43 3.10 33.14
CA SER A 365 -29.63 4.08 34.19
C SER A 365 -28.50 4.02 35.22
N LEU A 366 -28.07 5.18 35.72
CA LEU A 366 -27.38 5.38 37.01
C LEU A 366 -27.51 6.86 37.44
N PRO A 367 -27.34 7.20 38.74
CA PRO A 367 -28.36 7.90 39.50
C PRO A 367 -27.98 9.34 39.91
N CYS A 368 -28.99 10.18 40.09
CA CYS A 368 -29.33 10.96 41.29
C CYS A 368 -30.51 11.88 40.94
#